data_AF-A0A973SUS1-F1
#
_entry.id   AF-A0A973SUS1-F1
#
_cell.length_a   1.000
_cell.length_b   1.000
_cell.length_c   1.000
_cell.angle_alpha   90.00
_cell.angle_beta   90.00
_cell.angle_gamma   90.00
#
_symmetry.space_group_name_H-M   'P 1'
#
loop_
_entity.id
_entity.type
_entity.pdbx_description
1 polymer ?
#
loop_
_entity_poly.entity_id
_entity_poly.type
_entity_poly.pdbx_seq_one_letter_code
_entity_poly.pdbx_strand_id
1 'polypeptide(L)' 'DEPTGNLDTGSGAEVLSVFRALNAAGITIALITHDADVAAACPRRIRVRDGRIAA' A
#
# COMPACT_ATOMS: atom_id res chain seq x y z
N ASP A 1 0.93 3.56 -7.66
CA ASP A 1 1.43 2.29 -8.21
C ASP A 1 2.86 2.14 -7.74
N GLU A 2 3.15 1.14 -6.91
CA GLU A 2 4.46 0.92 -6.27
C GLU A 2 5.15 2.18 -5.68
N PRO A 3 4.48 2.97 -4.82
CA PRO A 3 5.01 4.28 -4.40
C PRO A 3 6.25 4.21 -3.50
N THR A 4 6.62 3.04 -3.00
CA THR A 4 7.78 2.82 -2.14
C THR A 4 8.91 2.03 -2.81
N GLY A 5 8.73 1.55 -4.05
CA GLY A 5 9.66 0.60 -4.67
C GLY A 5 11.09 1.10 -4.91
N ASN A 6 11.27 2.43 -5.01
CA ASN A 6 12.58 3.07 -5.21
C ASN A 6 13.10 3.77 -3.94
N LEU A 7 12.45 3.57 -2.80
CA LEU A 7 12.78 4.23 -1.55
C LEU A 7 13.52 3.27 -0.62
N ASP A 8 14.42 3.81 0.19
CA ASP A 8 14.93 3.08 1.35
C ASP A 8 13.80 2.82 2.38
N THR A 9 14.07 1.97 3.36
CA THR A 9 13.08 1.56 4.37
C THR A 9 12.56 2.73 5.21
N GLY A 10 13.37 3.75 5.48
CA GLY A 10 12.97 4.94 6.23
C GLY A 10 12.05 5.83 5.41
N SER A 11 12.49 6.19 4.20
CA SER A 11 11.73 6.98 3.24
C SER A 11 10.39 6.30 2.88
N GLY A 12 10.37 4.97 2.73
CA GLY A 12 9.16 4.20 2.49
C GLY A 12 8.17 4.27 3.66
N ALA A 13 8.65 4.22 4.90
CA ALA A 13 7.81 4.35 6.09
C ALA A 13 7.16 5.74 6.20
N GLU A 14 7.88 6.81 5.85
CA GLU A 14 7.33 8.16 5.82
C GLU A 14 6.20 8.31 4.81
N VAL A 15 6.38 7.79 3.59
CA VAL A 15 5.32 7.79 2.56
C VAL A 15 4.08 7.03 3.04
N LEU A 16 4.25 5.87 3.68
CA LEU A 16 3.13 5.12 4.26
C LEU A 16 2.43 5.87 5.39
N SER A 17 3.18 6.62 6.20
CA SER A 17 2.60 7.49 7.24
C SER A 17 1.70 8.57 6.64
N VAL A 18 2.14 9.20 5.54
CA VAL A 18 1.32 10.20 4.81
C VAL A 18 0.03 9.56 4.29
N PHE A 19 0.11 8.39 3.66
CA PHE A 19 -1.09 7.69 3.18
C PHE A 19 -2.05 7.33 4.31
N ARG A 20 -1.54 6.90 5.47
CA ARG A 20 -2.37 6.63 6.65
C ARG A 20 -3.09 7.90 7.13
N ALA A 21 -2.39 9.04 7.20
CA ALA A 21 -2.99 10.31 7.62
C ALA A 21 -4.10 10.76 6.65
N LEU A 22 -3.86 10.66 5.35
CA LEU A 22 -4.87 10.97 4.33
C LEU A 22 -6.07 10.02 4.40
N ASN A 23 -5.83 8.73 4.62
CA ASN A 23 -6.90 7.76 4.78
C ASN A 23 -7.74 8.01 6.03
N ALA A 24 -7.10 8.37 7.14
CA ALA A 24 -7.78 8.78 8.38
C ALA A 24 -8.60 10.07 8.19
N ALA A 25 -8.19 10.96 7.29
CA ALA A 25 -8.95 12.16 6.91
C ALA A 25 -10.14 11.86 5.97
N GLY A 26 -10.42 10.60 5.66
CA GLY A 26 -11.55 10.17 4.82
C GLY A 26 -11.21 9.98 3.34
N ILE A 27 -9.94 10.12 2.95
CA ILE A 27 -9.53 9.90 1.55
C ILE A 27 -9.39 8.41 1.28
N THR A 28 -10.09 7.91 0.27
CA THR A 28 -9.91 6.52 -0.17
C THR A 28 -8.62 6.41 -0.98
N ILE A 29 -7.75 5.46 -0.60
CA ILE A 29 -6.47 5.21 -1.27
C ILE A 29 -6.44 3.77 -1.77
N ALA A 30 -6.10 3.59 -3.04
CA ALA A 30 -5.80 2.30 -3.63
C ALA A 30 -4.29 2.19 -3.86
N LEU A 31 -3.63 1.34 -3.07
CA LEU A 31 -2.20 1.09 -3.14
C LEU A 31 -1.94 -0.22 -3.87
N ILE A 32 -1.18 -0.16 -4.96
CA ILE A 32 -0.65 -1.34 -5.65
C ILE A 32 0.77 -1.57 -5.15
N THR A 33 1.05 -2.77 -4.66
CA THR A 33 2.40 -3.19 -4.32
C THR A 33 2.62 -4.70 -4.42
N HIS A 34 3.84 -5.13 -4.74
CA HIS A 34 4.33 -6.50 -4.61
C HIS A 34 4.95 -6.80 -3.24
N ASP A 35 5.17 -5.78 -2.40
CA ASP A 35 5.71 -5.93 -1.05
C ASP A 35 4.61 -6.33 -0.06
N ALA A 36 4.80 -7.50 0.58
CA ALA A 36 3.83 -8.07 1.51
C ALA A 36 3.74 -7.28 2.84
N ASP A 37 4.82 -6.66 3.29
CA ASP A 37 4.87 -5.88 4.53
C ASP A 37 4.17 -4.54 4.34
N VAL A 38 4.39 -3.90 3.19
CA VAL A 38 3.64 -2.70 2.78
C VAL A 38 2.14 -2.99 2.64
N ALA A 39 1.79 -4.12 2.03
CA ALA A 39 0.39 -4.54 1.93
C ALA A 39 -0.23 -4.84 3.31
N ALA A 40 0.54 -5.42 4.24
CA ALA A 40 0.09 -5.73 5.60
C ALA A 40 -0.19 -4.47 6.44
N ALA A 41 0.45 -3.35 6.12
CA ALA A 41 0.16 -2.04 6.73
C ALA A 41 -1.22 -1.47 6.36
N CYS A 42 -1.89 -2.01 5.32
CA CYS A 42 -3.19 -1.52 4.84
C CYS A 42 -4.36 -2.29 5.49
N PRO A 43 -5.49 -1.63 5.78
CA PRO A 43 -6.63 -2.24 6.46
C PRO A 43 -7.35 -3.32 5.62
N ARG A 44 -7.21 -3.27 4.29
CA ARG A 44 -7.78 -4.25 3.36
C ARG A 44 -6.74 -4.64 2.33
N ARG A 45 -6.63 -5.94 2.05
CA ARG A 45 -5.73 -6.50 1.05
C ARG A 45 -6.55 -7.25 0.00
N ILE A 46 -6.22 -7.02 -1.27
CA ILE A 46 -6.75 -7.77 -2.40
C ILE A 46 -5.56 -8.41 -3.11
N ARG A 47 -5.59 -9.72 -3.30
CA ARG A 47 -4.62 -10.41 -4.14
C ARG A 47 -5.18 -10.53 -5.55
N VAL A 48 -4.33 -10.30 -6.54
CA VAL A 48 -4.66 -10.51 -7.95
C VAL A 48 -3.73 -11.58 -8.50
N ARG A 49 -4.31 -12.57 -9.19
CA ARG A 49 -3.57 -13.64 -9.86
C ARG A 49 -4.22 -13.91 -11.21
N ASP A 50 -3.42 -13.97 -12.26
CA ASP A 50 -3.88 -14.26 -13.62
C ASP A 50 -5.08 -13.39 -14.06
N GLY A 51 -5.00 -12.09 -13.75
CA GLY A 51 -6.03 -11.09 -14.08
C GLY A 51 -7.32 -11.19 -13.26
N ARG A 52 -7.36 -12.01 -12.21
CA ARG A 52 -8.54 -12.22 -11.35
C ARG A 52 -8.23 -11.90 -9.89
N ILE A 53 -9.23 -11.44 -9.16
CA ILE A 53 -9.16 -11.35 -7.69
C ILE A 53 -9.05 -12.78 -7.14
N ALA A 54 -7.99 -13.05 -6.41
CA ALA A 54 -7.75 -14.31 -5.73
C ALA A 54 -8.23 -14.24 -4.28
N ALA A 55 -8.74 -15.36 -3.76
CA ALA A 55 -9.13 -15.53 -2.36
C ALA A 55 -7.91 -15.60 -1.42
#